data_AF-A0A7C3CDI9-F1
#
_entry.id   AF-A0A7C3CDI9-F1
#
_cell.length_a   1.000
_cell.length_b   1.000
_cell.length_c   1.000
_cell.angle_alpha   90.00
_cell.angle_beta   90.00
_cell.angle_gamma   90.00
#
_symmetry.space_group_name_H-M   'P 1'
#
loop_
_entity.id
_entity.type
_entity.pdbx_description
1 polymer ?
#
loop_
_entity_poly.entity_id
_entity_poly.type
_entity_poly.pdbx_seq_one_letter_code
_entity_poly.pdbx_strand_id
1 'polypeptide(L)'
;TSIPGFPDPDITHPNIRFQQMKTLEREVTRLDSMPVRYEMDDEKERYVPALDPKLAGRREWNLGRLLTSHEMAHVAFTLSAQAVMAAFLLLVPGSWLGIAPLAAFSGGDAFVPTLWIMVALLTFGLFKLNMHLGRPHRFYRGFYNLRMSPVSREIAGVSAFSAGLAGYAFLAMFDGGFVTVLRVAAALVALAGLAFGGWYMYRLYRIKARPFWDHWHTAASFAGSGLALGALLIALCAAAFGGLAPELGHLLAGMTAAGIALEAAGLAALARDIAKARNEGAASWHILNTLYGRTFLLRLVLMAAAFILAVVMAMGLAGGALSFPLLAVLVLPAAVIGRALFFACVIPTTMPGAYFWRNPGFVEHAREIGLARMPQVGIAYEGHHRFRLDELMATIRETTWQEKWEQFRRIFTG
;
A
#
# COMPACT_ATOMS: atom_id res chain seq x y z
N THR A 1 -13.73 -19.03 -25.11
CA THR A 1 -14.57 -19.66 -24.08
C THR A 1 -14.28 -18.98 -22.75
N SER A 2 -15.30 -18.39 -22.12
CA SER A 2 -15.19 -17.77 -20.80
C SER A 2 -15.45 -18.83 -19.72
N ILE A 3 -14.51 -19.00 -18.79
CA ILE A 3 -14.65 -19.98 -17.68
C ILE A 3 -14.96 -19.20 -16.39
N PRO A 4 -15.99 -19.59 -15.61
CA PRO A 4 -16.28 -18.96 -14.31
C PRO A 4 -15.04 -18.87 -13.42
N GLY A 5 -14.77 -17.68 -12.87
CA GLY A 5 -13.62 -17.42 -12.00
C GLY A 5 -12.25 -17.34 -12.68
N PHE A 6 -12.18 -17.49 -14.01
CA PHE A 6 -10.99 -17.14 -14.77
C PHE A 6 -11.04 -15.66 -15.20
N PRO A 7 -9.90 -14.94 -15.17
CA PRO A 7 -9.81 -13.66 -15.84
C PRO A 7 -10.18 -13.79 -17.31
N ASP A 8 -10.70 -12.71 -17.88
CA ASP A 8 -10.95 -12.63 -19.32
C ASP A 8 -9.66 -13.04 -20.10
N PRO A 9 -9.75 -13.97 -21.06
CA PRO A 9 -8.61 -14.36 -21.89
C PRO A 9 -7.93 -13.17 -22.60
N ASP A 10 -8.68 -12.11 -22.90
CA ASP A 10 -8.16 -10.88 -23.51
C ASP A 10 -7.32 -10.04 -22.52
N ILE A 11 -7.43 -10.31 -21.22
CA ILE A 11 -6.57 -9.68 -20.20
C ILE A 11 -5.25 -10.45 -20.06
N THR A 12 -5.30 -11.78 -20.11
CA THR A 12 -4.19 -12.64 -19.67
C THR A 12 -3.39 -13.27 -20.80
N HIS A 13 -3.91 -13.29 -22.04
CA HIS A 13 -3.34 -13.95 -23.21
C HIS A 13 -2.55 -15.24 -22.85
N PRO A 14 -3.19 -16.20 -22.17
CA PRO A 14 -2.45 -17.27 -21.53
C PRO A 14 -1.85 -18.22 -22.58
N ASN A 15 -0.58 -18.59 -22.38
CA ASN A 15 0.11 -19.59 -23.22
C ASN A 15 -0.52 -20.99 -23.11
N ILE A 16 -1.30 -21.24 -22.06
CA ILE A 16 -2.04 -22.49 -21.84
C ILE A 16 -3.54 -22.15 -21.85
N ARG A 17 -4.29 -22.78 -22.76
CA ARG A 17 -5.73 -22.58 -22.88
C ARG A 17 -6.46 -23.68 -22.11
N PHE A 18 -7.29 -23.28 -21.15
CA PHE A 18 -8.23 -24.20 -20.52
C PHE A 18 -9.48 -24.29 -21.39
N GLN A 19 -9.94 -25.51 -21.66
CA GLN A 19 -11.18 -25.76 -22.40
C GLN A 19 -12.20 -26.39 -21.46
N GLN A 20 -13.36 -25.74 -21.35
CA GLN A 20 -14.50 -26.31 -20.66
C GLN A 20 -15.19 -27.33 -21.59
N MET A 21 -15.15 -28.61 -21.23
CA MET A 21 -15.68 -29.71 -22.05
C MET A 21 -17.16 -30.03 -21.77
N LYS A 22 -17.72 -29.51 -20.67
CA LYS A 22 -19.10 -29.74 -20.25
C LYS A 22 -19.81 -28.42 -20.02
N THR A 23 -21.07 -28.35 -20.42
CA THR A 23 -21.94 -27.23 -20.05
C THR A 23 -22.11 -27.23 -18.53
N LEU A 24 -21.85 -26.08 -17.91
CA LEU A 24 -22.08 -25.88 -16.47
C LEU A 24 -23.53 -25.45 -16.24
N GLU A 25 -23.98 -25.54 -15.00
CA GLU A 25 -25.30 -25.04 -14.60
C GLU A 25 -25.43 -23.52 -14.86
N ARG A 26 -26.67 -23.02 -14.91
CA ARG A 26 -26.93 -21.58 -15.10
C ARG A 26 -26.35 -20.73 -13.96
N GLU A 27 -26.24 -21.30 -12.78
CA GLU A 27 -25.62 -20.69 -11.61
C GLU A 27 -24.51 -21.59 -11.10
N VAL A 28 -23.33 -21.03 -10.88
CA VAL A 28 -22.16 -21.72 -10.33
C VAL A 28 -21.72 -20.98 -9.07
N THR A 29 -21.96 -21.57 -7.91
CA THR A 29 -21.54 -21.00 -6.62
C THR A 29 -20.11 -21.43 -6.30
N ARG A 30 -19.33 -20.53 -5.68
CA ARG A 30 -18.04 -20.96 -5.11
C ARG A 30 -18.31 -21.85 -3.91
N LEU A 31 -17.51 -22.88 -3.71
CA LEU A 31 -17.61 -23.75 -2.53
C LEU A 31 -16.83 -23.24 -1.32
N ASP A 32 -16.00 -22.20 -1.49
CA ASP A 32 -15.27 -21.57 -0.40
C ASP A 32 -16.08 -20.47 0.30
N SER A 33 -15.47 -19.81 1.29
CA SER A 33 -16.12 -18.75 2.08
C SER A 33 -16.32 -17.44 1.33
N MET A 34 -15.92 -17.33 0.05
CA MET A 34 -16.07 -16.10 -0.70
C MET A 34 -17.54 -15.86 -1.09
N PRO A 35 -18.07 -14.63 -0.92
CA PRO A 35 -19.45 -14.28 -1.22
C PRO A 35 -19.65 -14.00 -2.71
N VAL A 36 -19.22 -14.93 -3.57
CA VAL A 36 -19.32 -14.81 -5.03
C VAL A 36 -19.93 -16.07 -5.61
N ARG A 37 -20.90 -15.86 -6.49
CA ARG A 37 -21.43 -16.85 -7.44
C ARG A 37 -21.28 -16.32 -8.86
N TYR A 38 -21.46 -17.19 -9.84
CA TYR A 38 -21.39 -16.85 -11.25
C TYR A 38 -22.69 -17.25 -11.93
N GLU A 39 -23.32 -16.31 -12.62
CA GLU A 39 -24.58 -16.52 -13.34
C GLU A 39 -24.34 -16.43 -14.84
N MET A 40 -24.94 -17.33 -15.62
CA MET A 40 -24.90 -17.27 -17.08
C MET A 40 -25.70 -16.06 -17.58
N ASP A 41 -25.03 -15.15 -18.30
CA ASP A 41 -25.65 -14.03 -19.01
C ASP A 41 -25.97 -14.49 -20.45
N ASP A 42 -27.26 -14.70 -20.73
CA ASP A 42 -27.73 -15.21 -22.02
C ASP A 42 -27.47 -14.22 -23.17
N GLU A 43 -27.33 -12.91 -22.89
CA GLU A 43 -27.04 -11.90 -23.92
C GLU A 43 -25.56 -11.91 -24.33
N LYS A 44 -24.67 -12.26 -23.40
CA LYS A 44 -23.21 -12.22 -23.60
C LYS A 44 -22.58 -13.60 -23.73
N GLU A 45 -23.41 -14.65 -23.66
CA GLU A 45 -23.02 -16.06 -23.64
C GLU A 45 -21.84 -16.34 -22.69
N ARG A 46 -21.83 -15.68 -21.52
CA ARG A 46 -20.73 -15.78 -20.55
C ARG A 46 -21.22 -15.68 -19.12
N TYR A 47 -20.45 -16.30 -18.23
CA TYR A 47 -20.68 -16.20 -16.80
C TYR A 47 -20.23 -14.85 -16.24
N VAL A 48 -21.10 -14.21 -15.46
CA VAL A 48 -20.86 -12.92 -14.82
C VAL A 48 -20.86 -13.11 -13.29
N PRO A 49 -19.90 -12.52 -12.56
CA PRO A 49 -19.89 -12.60 -11.09
C PRO A 49 -21.09 -11.87 -10.50
N ALA A 50 -21.77 -12.51 -9.56
CA ALA A 50 -22.84 -11.97 -8.75
C ALA A 50 -22.58 -12.23 -7.26
N LEU A 51 -23.20 -11.41 -6.41
CA LEU A 51 -23.06 -11.52 -4.96
C LEU A 51 -23.77 -12.79 -4.47
N ASP A 52 -23.05 -13.61 -3.71
CA ASP A 52 -23.62 -14.72 -2.96
C ASP A 52 -23.60 -14.36 -1.46
N PRO A 53 -24.75 -14.01 -0.85
CA PRO A 53 -24.81 -13.50 0.53
C PRO A 53 -24.66 -14.63 1.56
N LYS A 54 -23.53 -15.33 1.55
CA LYS A 54 -23.16 -16.34 2.56
C LYS A 54 -22.93 -15.76 3.94
N LEU A 55 -22.53 -14.49 4.00
CA LEU A 55 -22.32 -13.75 5.26
C LEU A 55 -23.67 -13.18 5.72
N ALA A 56 -23.99 -13.35 7.01
CA ALA A 56 -25.31 -13.10 7.60
C ALA A 56 -25.79 -11.62 7.63
N GLY A 57 -25.26 -10.73 6.79
CA GLY A 57 -25.63 -9.31 6.71
C GLY A 57 -25.28 -8.48 7.97
N ARG A 58 -24.74 -9.10 9.03
CA ARG A 58 -24.36 -8.45 10.27
C ARG A 58 -23.02 -7.72 10.11
N ARG A 59 -22.91 -6.56 10.75
CA ARG A 59 -21.67 -5.76 10.80
C ARG A 59 -20.78 -6.22 11.93
N GLU A 60 -19.58 -6.64 11.60
CA GLU A 60 -18.57 -7.13 12.54
C GLU A 60 -17.35 -6.20 12.63
N TRP A 61 -16.53 -6.39 13.68
CA TRP A 61 -15.28 -5.66 13.88
C TRP A 61 -14.12 -6.35 13.14
N ASN A 62 -13.82 -7.60 13.48
CA ASN A 62 -12.69 -8.37 12.93
C ASN A 62 -11.34 -7.61 12.92
N LEU A 63 -11.13 -6.70 13.89
CA LEU A 63 -9.90 -5.91 14.04
C LEU A 63 -8.68 -6.78 14.31
N GLY A 64 -8.81 -7.80 15.17
CA GLY A 64 -7.73 -8.74 15.44
C GLY A 64 -7.27 -9.43 14.16
N ARG A 65 -8.21 -10.04 13.43
CA ARG A 65 -7.98 -10.67 12.11
C ARG A 65 -7.34 -9.72 11.11
N LEU A 66 -7.79 -8.46 11.08
CA LEU A 66 -7.27 -7.46 10.16
C LEU A 66 -5.81 -7.08 10.49
N LEU A 67 -5.54 -6.76 11.75
CA LEU A 67 -4.25 -6.24 12.23
C LEU A 67 -3.18 -7.32 12.47
N THR A 68 -3.55 -8.59 12.54
CA THR A 68 -2.59 -9.70 12.64
C THR A 68 -2.27 -10.34 11.28
N SER A 69 -2.86 -9.84 10.19
CA SER A 69 -2.65 -10.39 8.85
C SER A 69 -1.23 -10.15 8.32
N HIS A 70 -0.74 -11.09 7.51
CA HIS A 70 0.54 -10.98 6.76
C HIS A 70 0.64 -9.67 5.96
N GLU A 71 -0.49 -9.18 5.47
CA GLU A 71 -0.60 -7.94 4.69
C GLU A 71 -0.19 -6.69 5.49
N MET A 72 -0.05 -6.77 6.82
CA MET A 72 0.43 -5.65 7.62
C MET A 72 1.87 -5.24 7.29
N ALA A 73 2.67 -6.13 6.72
CA ALA A 73 3.98 -5.74 6.18
C ALA A 73 3.84 -4.77 4.99
N HIS A 74 2.90 -5.02 4.08
CA HIS A 74 2.59 -4.12 2.96
C HIS A 74 1.95 -2.82 3.46
N VAL A 75 1.08 -2.88 4.48
CA VAL A 75 0.52 -1.67 5.11
C VAL A 75 1.63 -0.79 5.68
N ALA A 76 2.51 -1.36 6.51
CA ALA A 76 3.61 -0.63 7.12
C ALA A 76 4.55 -0.02 6.07
N PHE A 77 4.91 -0.80 5.04
CA PHE A 77 5.73 -0.31 3.93
C PHE A 77 5.06 0.84 3.18
N THR A 78 3.84 0.63 2.68
CA THR A 78 3.20 1.59 1.78
C THR A 78 2.88 2.90 2.48
N LEU A 79 2.36 2.88 3.71
CA LEU A 79 2.07 4.10 4.47
C LEU A 79 3.35 4.85 4.84
N SER A 80 4.41 4.16 5.28
CA SER A 80 5.68 4.80 5.64
C SER A 80 6.35 5.43 4.41
N ALA A 81 6.41 4.69 3.30
CA ALA A 81 7.01 5.20 2.06
C ALA A 81 6.22 6.40 1.51
N GLN A 82 4.90 6.33 1.48
CA GLN A 82 4.05 7.43 0.97
C GLN A 82 4.08 8.67 1.85
N ALA A 83 4.10 8.50 3.19
CA ALA A 83 4.27 9.61 4.12
C ALA A 83 5.61 10.33 3.90
N VAL A 84 6.70 9.56 3.79
CA VAL A 84 8.04 10.11 3.57
C VAL A 84 8.18 10.75 2.19
N MET A 85 7.63 10.12 1.14
CA MET A 85 7.60 10.69 -0.21
C MET A 85 6.84 12.03 -0.22
N ALA A 86 5.64 12.08 0.37
CA ALA A 86 4.86 13.32 0.42
C ALA A 86 5.55 14.40 1.27
N ALA A 87 6.14 14.05 2.41
CA ALA A 87 6.91 14.99 3.22
C ALA A 87 8.11 15.56 2.45
N PHE A 88 8.84 14.71 1.72
CA PHE A 88 9.96 15.14 0.88
C PHE A 88 9.50 16.06 -0.27
N LEU A 89 8.39 15.70 -0.92
CA LEU A 89 7.79 16.48 -2.01
C LEU A 89 7.30 17.87 -1.53
N LEU A 90 6.77 17.96 -0.32
CA LEU A 90 6.38 19.22 0.29
C LEU A 90 7.61 20.05 0.65
N LEU A 91 8.58 19.48 1.37
CA LEU A 91 9.73 20.23 1.89
C LEU A 91 10.67 20.72 0.80
N VAL A 92 11.13 19.83 -0.08
CA VAL A 92 12.25 20.14 -0.99
C VAL A 92 11.78 21.02 -2.16
N PRO A 93 10.87 20.57 -3.04
CA PRO A 93 10.26 21.45 -4.04
C PRO A 93 9.56 22.67 -3.45
N GLY A 94 8.85 22.55 -2.32
CA GLY A 94 8.16 23.70 -1.72
C GLY A 94 9.12 24.80 -1.27
N SER A 95 10.29 24.42 -0.72
CA SER A 95 11.38 25.34 -0.43
C SER A 95 11.98 25.97 -1.69
N TRP A 96 12.23 25.17 -2.74
CA TRP A 96 12.75 25.67 -4.03
C TRP A 96 11.78 26.64 -4.73
N LEU A 97 10.48 26.44 -4.57
CA LEU A 97 9.43 27.33 -5.07
C LEU A 97 9.26 28.59 -4.20
N GLY A 98 9.98 28.71 -3.09
CA GLY A 98 9.92 29.87 -2.22
C GLY A 98 8.63 29.96 -1.38
N ILE A 99 7.95 28.84 -1.11
CA ILE A 99 6.78 28.83 -0.23
C ILE A 99 7.25 29.19 1.19
N ALA A 100 6.98 30.42 1.62
CA ALA A 100 7.64 31.03 2.77
C ALA A 100 7.67 30.16 4.06
N PRO A 101 6.56 29.53 4.51
CA PRO A 101 6.62 28.65 5.69
C PRO A 101 7.52 27.42 5.52
N LEU A 102 7.58 26.84 4.32
CA LEU A 102 8.40 25.65 4.02
C LEU A 102 9.87 26.01 3.82
N ALA A 103 10.14 27.15 3.18
CA ALA A 103 11.49 27.69 3.03
C ALA A 103 12.09 28.05 4.40
N ALA A 104 11.31 28.72 5.26
CA ALA A 104 11.71 29.04 6.64
C ALA A 104 12.03 27.77 7.44
N PHE A 105 11.16 26.76 7.37
CA PHE A 105 11.41 25.47 8.02
C PHE A 105 12.67 24.78 7.50
N SER A 106 12.89 24.80 6.17
CA SER A 106 14.05 24.16 5.54
C SER A 106 15.38 24.84 5.87
N GLY A 107 15.35 26.11 6.26
CA GLY A 107 16.51 26.86 6.75
C GLY A 107 16.71 26.77 8.27
N GLY A 108 15.82 26.12 9.01
CA GLY A 108 15.86 26.02 10.47
C GLY A 108 16.46 24.72 11.00
N ASP A 109 16.73 24.70 12.30
CA ASP A 109 17.41 23.59 12.99
C ASP A 109 16.62 22.27 12.98
N ALA A 110 15.29 22.34 12.88
CA ALA A 110 14.43 21.15 12.79
C ALA A 110 14.54 20.41 11.46
N PHE A 111 15.13 21.00 10.41
CA PHE A 111 15.15 20.40 9.08
C PHE A 111 15.97 19.11 9.03
N VAL A 112 17.22 19.13 9.50
CA VAL A 112 18.12 17.97 9.46
C VAL A 112 17.59 16.79 10.31
N PRO A 113 17.13 16.99 11.57
CA PRO A 113 16.46 15.92 12.33
C PRO A 113 15.25 15.33 11.60
N THR A 114 14.45 16.17 10.94
CA THR A 114 13.27 15.71 10.16
C THR A 114 13.68 14.78 9.02
N LEU A 115 14.75 15.12 8.27
CA LEU A 115 15.27 14.27 7.21
C LEU A 115 15.73 12.90 7.73
N TRP A 116 16.38 12.85 8.90
CA TRP A 116 16.80 11.58 9.50
C TRP A 116 15.63 10.75 10.03
N ILE A 117 14.58 11.37 10.56
CA ILE A 117 13.33 10.67 10.89
C ILE A 117 12.68 10.09 9.63
N MET A 118 12.67 10.85 8.54
CA MET A 118 12.16 10.38 7.25
C MET A 118 12.96 9.16 6.75
N VAL A 119 14.30 9.20 6.84
CA VAL A 119 15.17 8.04 6.52
C VAL A 119 14.86 6.84 7.42
N ALA A 120 14.72 7.05 8.73
CA ALA A 120 14.42 5.98 9.68
C ALA A 120 13.05 5.34 9.42
N LEU A 121 12.02 6.15 9.16
CA LEU A 121 10.66 5.71 8.87
C LEU A 121 10.59 4.93 7.55
N LEU A 122 11.24 5.43 6.49
CA LEU A 122 11.33 4.72 5.21
C LEU A 122 12.08 3.40 5.37
N THR A 123 13.18 3.39 6.14
CA THR A 123 13.97 2.18 6.42
C THR A 123 13.14 1.15 7.18
N PHE A 124 12.36 1.57 8.17
CA PHE A 124 11.41 0.69 8.88
C PHE A 124 10.40 0.06 7.92
N GLY A 125 9.79 0.86 7.04
CA GLY A 125 8.85 0.36 6.03
C GLY A 125 9.49 -0.66 5.08
N LEU A 126 10.68 -0.34 4.56
CA LEU A 126 11.45 -1.23 3.69
C LEU A 126 11.91 -2.50 4.40
N PHE A 127 12.27 -2.42 5.68
CA PHE A 127 12.63 -3.58 6.48
C PHE A 127 11.43 -4.52 6.65
N LYS A 128 10.26 -3.99 7.04
CA LYS A 128 9.02 -4.76 7.13
C LYS A 128 8.66 -5.40 5.79
N LEU A 129 8.84 -4.69 4.68
CA LEU A 129 8.68 -5.25 3.34
C LEU A 129 9.68 -6.40 3.11
N ASN A 130 10.98 -6.19 3.22
CA ASN A 130 11.92 -7.26 2.88
C ASN A 130 11.76 -8.51 3.75
N MET A 131 11.37 -8.36 5.02
CA MET A 131 11.13 -9.47 5.95
C MET A 131 9.79 -10.19 5.75
N HIS A 132 8.89 -9.69 4.89
CA HIS A 132 7.66 -10.42 4.53
C HIS A 132 7.90 -11.52 3.50
N LEU A 133 9.02 -11.44 2.76
CA LEU A 133 9.37 -12.39 1.71
C LEU A 133 9.66 -13.77 2.30
N GLY A 134 9.25 -14.83 1.58
CA GLY A 134 9.56 -16.22 1.97
C GLY A 134 11.06 -16.52 2.13
N ARG A 135 11.92 -15.79 1.39
CA ARG A 135 13.39 -15.85 1.51
C ARG A 135 13.95 -14.43 1.48
N PRO A 136 14.00 -13.71 2.62
CA PRO A 136 14.30 -12.28 2.66
C PRO A 136 15.72 -11.96 2.16
N HIS A 137 16.68 -12.86 2.35
CA HIS A 137 18.05 -12.72 1.86
C HIS A 137 18.19 -12.79 0.32
N ARG A 138 17.11 -13.12 -0.41
CA ARG A 138 17.10 -13.13 -1.89
C ARG A 138 16.31 -11.96 -2.49
N PHE A 139 16.12 -10.88 -1.73
CA PHE A 139 15.35 -9.70 -2.14
C PHE A 139 15.85 -9.09 -3.47
N TYR A 140 17.17 -9.16 -3.75
CA TYR A 140 17.78 -8.63 -4.98
C TYR A 140 17.19 -9.24 -6.26
N ARG A 141 16.58 -10.43 -6.19
CA ARG A 141 15.91 -11.05 -7.34
C ARG A 141 14.65 -10.30 -7.77
N GLY A 142 14.10 -9.43 -6.92
CA GLY A 142 13.00 -8.54 -7.28
C GLY A 142 13.34 -7.58 -8.41
N PHE A 143 14.63 -7.33 -8.67
CA PHE A 143 15.10 -6.49 -9.78
C PHE A 143 15.13 -7.21 -11.14
N TYR A 144 14.87 -8.52 -11.21
CA TYR A 144 15.17 -9.35 -12.40
C TYR A 144 14.23 -9.17 -13.61
N ASN A 145 13.48 -8.08 -13.73
CA ASN A 145 12.74 -7.77 -14.97
C ASN A 145 12.20 -6.31 -14.97
N LEU A 146 13.06 -5.31 -15.00
CA LEU A 146 12.62 -3.90 -15.08
C LEU A 146 11.84 -3.60 -16.36
N ARG A 147 12.08 -4.37 -17.43
CA ARG A 147 11.42 -4.15 -18.72
C ARG A 147 9.94 -4.48 -18.69
N MET A 148 9.51 -5.53 -17.98
CA MET A 148 8.11 -5.99 -18.04
C MET A 148 7.40 -6.00 -16.68
N SER A 149 8.13 -6.17 -15.57
CA SER A 149 7.53 -6.32 -14.25
C SER A 149 7.25 -4.98 -13.57
N PRO A 150 5.99 -4.63 -13.29
CA PRO A 150 5.67 -3.42 -12.54
C PRO A 150 6.24 -3.46 -11.11
N VAL A 151 6.38 -4.64 -10.50
CA VAL A 151 6.96 -4.81 -9.16
C VAL A 151 8.44 -4.46 -9.20
N SER A 152 9.16 -4.94 -10.22
CA SER A 152 10.57 -4.65 -10.38
C SER A 152 10.83 -3.14 -10.53
N ARG A 153 9.96 -2.47 -11.29
CA ARG A 153 10.01 -1.01 -11.49
C ARG A 153 9.68 -0.22 -10.22
N GLU A 154 8.71 -0.67 -9.42
CA GLU A 154 8.47 -0.11 -8.08
C GLU A 154 9.72 -0.21 -7.21
N ILE A 155 10.32 -1.40 -7.11
CA ILE A 155 11.52 -1.64 -6.30
C ILE A 155 12.64 -0.70 -6.73
N ALA A 156 12.87 -0.55 -8.04
CA ALA A 156 13.89 0.36 -8.55
C ALA A 156 13.60 1.83 -8.20
N GLY A 157 12.37 2.29 -8.40
CA GLY A 157 11.98 3.68 -8.07
C GLY A 157 12.08 3.99 -6.58
N VAL A 158 11.56 3.11 -5.72
CA VAL A 158 11.64 3.26 -4.27
C VAL A 158 13.09 3.17 -3.78
N SER A 159 13.92 2.33 -4.39
CA SER A 159 15.36 2.25 -4.07
C SER A 159 16.09 3.53 -4.47
N ALA A 160 15.79 4.10 -5.64
CA ALA A 160 16.33 5.39 -6.06
C ALA A 160 15.88 6.52 -5.12
N PHE A 161 14.60 6.53 -4.71
CA PHE A 161 14.09 7.48 -3.71
C PHE A 161 14.82 7.34 -2.37
N SER A 162 14.97 6.12 -1.86
CA SER A 162 15.64 5.84 -0.59
C SER A 162 17.11 6.28 -0.61
N ALA A 163 17.85 5.95 -1.68
CA ALA A 163 19.24 6.35 -1.83
C ALA A 163 19.38 7.87 -1.98
N GLY A 164 18.52 8.50 -2.78
CA GLY A 164 18.49 9.95 -2.94
C GLY A 164 18.16 10.68 -1.63
N LEU A 165 17.17 10.20 -0.87
CA LEU A 165 16.80 10.75 0.44
C LEU A 165 17.94 10.63 1.45
N ALA A 166 18.55 9.45 1.56
CA ALA A 166 19.68 9.22 2.47
C ALA A 166 20.89 10.08 2.09
N GLY A 167 21.21 10.17 0.80
CA GLY A 167 22.25 11.06 0.28
C GLY A 167 21.96 12.53 0.57
N TYR A 168 20.71 12.97 0.36
CA TYR A 168 20.27 14.33 0.66
C TYR A 168 20.37 14.65 2.16
N ALA A 169 19.90 13.75 3.03
CA ALA A 169 19.97 13.89 4.48
C ALA A 169 21.41 13.95 5.00
N PHE A 170 22.29 13.08 4.49
CA PHE A 170 23.70 13.08 4.84
C PHE A 170 24.39 14.37 4.38
N LEU A 171 24.21 14.77 3.12
CA LEU A 171 24.83 15.98 2.57
C LEU A 171 24.29 17.27 3.19
N ALA A 172 23.08 17.27 3.76
CA ALA A 172 22.53 18.41 4.49
C ALA A 172 23.27 18.73 5.80
N MET A 173 24.15 17.84 6.27
CA MET A 173 24.98 18.06 7.45
C MET A 173 26.29 18.81 7.17
N PHE A 174 26.58 19.09 5.90
CA PHE A 174 27.85 19.68 5.47
C PHE A 174 27.61 20.95 4.66
N ASP A 175 28.57 21.87 4.75
CA ASP A 175 28.58 23.12 3.99
C ASP A 175 29.60 23.10 2.84
N GLY A 176 29.39 23.98 1.86
CA GLY A 176 30.31 24.18 0.73
C GLY A 176 29.64 24.10 -0.64
N GLY A 177 30.27 24.74 -1.63
CA GLY A 177 29.74 24.82 -2.99
C GLY A 177 29.60 23.45 -3.65
N PHE A 178 30.63 22.60 -3.58
CA PHE A 178 30.59 21.25 -4.14
C PHE A 178 29.57 20.34 -3.43
N VAL A 179 29.50 20.42 -2.09
CA VAL A 179 28.49 19.69 -1.29
C VAL A 179 27.08 20.10 -1.71
N THR A 180 26.85 21.39 -1.96
CA THR A 180 25.55 21.89 -2.41
C THR A 180 25.15 21.31 -3.76
N VAL A 181 26.08 21.20 -4.72
CA VAL A 181 25.83 20.54 -6.01
C VAL A 181 25.44 19.07 -5.80
N LEU A 182 26.17 18.33 -4.97
CA LEU A 182 25.85 16.92 -4.67
C LEU A 182 24.51 16.77 -3.97
N ARG A 183 24.17 17.69 -3.05
CA ARG A 183 22.90 17.70 -2.33
C ARG A 183 21.74 17.92 -3.28
N VAL A 184 21.85 18.87 -4.20
CA VAL A 184 20.84 19.07 -5.26
C VAL A 184 20.72 17.83 -6.14
N ALA A 185 21.84 17.21 -6.54
CA ALA A 185 21.80 15.98 -7.32
C ALA A 185 21.09 14.83 -6.58
N ALA A 186 21.36 14.65 -5.29
CA ALA A 186 20.68 13.66 -4.45
C ALA A 186 19.18 13.94 -4.33
N ALA A 187 18.78 15.21 -4.20
CA ALA A 187 17.38 15.62 -4.22
C ALA A 187 16.70 15.28 -5.55
N LEU A 188 17.35 15.54 -6.68
CA LEU A 188 16.81 15.21 -8.00
C LEU A 188 16.65 13.70 -8.21
N VAL A 189 17.61 12.90 -7.74
CA VAL A 189 17.50 11.42 -7.73
C VAL A 189 16.32 10.98 -6.86
N ALA A 190 16.16 11.59 -5.69
CA ALA A 190 15.02 11.31 -4.82
C ALA A 190 13.69 11.65 -5.51
N LEU A 191 13.57 12.85 -6.10
CA LEU A 191 12.35 13.27 -6.80
C LEU A 191 12.03 12.38 -8.00
N ALA A 192 13.04 11.97 -8.78
CA ALA A 192 12.86 11.03 -9.88
C ALA A 192 12.42 9.64 -9.38
N GLY A 193 13.06 9.14 -8.31
CA GLY A 193 12.68 7.89 -7.66
C GLY A 193 11.27 7.91 -7.06
N LEU A 194 10.87 9.04 -6.47
CA LEU A 194 9.53 9.28 -5.97
C LEU A 194 8.50 9.25 -7.09
N ALA A 195 8.75 9.99 -8.18
CA ALA A 195 7.83 10.04 -9.32
C ALA A 195 7.66 8.66 -9.97
N PHE A 196 8.77 7.96 -10.21
CA PHE A 196 8.75 6.64 -10.83
C PHE A 196 8.20 5.57 -9.86
N GLY A 197 8.79 5.44 -8.68
CA GLY A 197 8.40 4.46 -7.66
C GLY A 197 6.97 4.66 -7.18
N GLY A 198 6.60 5.90 -6.82
CA GLY A 198 5.25 6.24 -6.39
C GLY A 198 4.18 5.95 -7.44
N TRP A 199 4.49 6.15 -8.73
CA TRP A 199 3.59 5.75 -9.82
C TRP A 199 3.36 4.24 -9.84
N TYR A 200 4.42 3.44 -9.72
CA TYR A 200 4.32 1.98 -9.70
C TYR A 200 3.65 1.44 -8.43
N MET A 201 3.86 2.08 -7.26
CA MET A 201 3.16 1.74 -6.01
C MET A 201 1.64 1.76 -6.20
N TYR A 202 1.10 2.70 -6.98
CA TYR A 202 -0.31 2.71 -7.35
C TYR A 202 -0.62 1.75 -8.51
N ARG A 203 0.16 1.82 -9.59
CA ARG A 203 -0.12 1.10 -10.85
C ARG A 203 -0.18 -0.41 -10.67
N LEU A 204 0.59 -0.94 -9.72
CA LEU A 204 0.63 -2.35 -9.34
C LEU A 204 -0.73 -2.91 -8.97
N TYR A 205 -1.58 -2.09 -8.35
CA TYR A 205 -2.90 -2.50 -7.91
C TYR A 205 -3.98 -2.25 -8.97
N ARG A 206 -3.68 -1.55 -10.07
CA ARG A 206 -4.59 -1.37 -11.21
C ARG A 206 -4.63 -2.61 -12.10
N ILE A 207 -5.13 -3.71 -11.51
CA ILE A 207 -5.24 -5.04 -12.12
C ILE A 207 -6.69 -5.25 -12.53
N LYS A 208 -6.97 -5.32 -13.84
CA LYS A 208 -8.34 -5.51 -14.37
C LYS A 208 -9.10 -6.70 -13.78
N ALA A 209 -8.39 -7.78 -13.47
CA ALA A 209 -8.94 -8.96 -12.80
C ALA A 209 -9.31 -8.75 -11.32
N ARG A 210 -9.03 -7.58 -10.75
CA ARG A 210 -9.32 -7.16 -9.37
C ARG A 210 -10.13 -5.87 -9.38
N PRO A 211 -11.44 -5.90 -9.65
CA PRO A 211 -12.24 -4.68 -9.82
C PRO A 211 -12.20 -3.73 -8.61
N PHE A 212 -12.08 -4.29 -7.40
CA PHE A 212 -11.95 -3.49 -6.17
C PHE A 212 -10.68 -2.62 -6.13
N TRP A 213 -9.58 -3.10 -6.72
CA TRP A 213 -8.33 -2.35 -6.83
C TRP A 213 -8.23 -1.55 -8.14
N ASP A 214 -8.84 -2.02 -9.23
CA ASP A 214 -8.87 -1.35 -10.54
C ASP A 214 -9.86 -0.19 -10.59
N HIS A 215 -9.73 0.72 -9.62
CA HIS A 215 -10.57 1.91 -9.48
C HIS A 215 -9.71 3.14 -9.18
N TRP A 216 -10.15 4.32 -9.59
CA TRP A 216 -9.37 5.56 -9.39
C TRP A 216 -9.23 5.92 -7.91
N HIS A 217 -10.15 5.43 -7.06
CA HIS A 217 -10.04 5.42 -5.60
C HIS A 217 -8.67 4.95 -5.12
N THR A 218 -8.05 3.96 -5.77
CA THR A 218 -6.73 3.46 -5.35
C THR A 218 -5.67 4.56 -5.43
N ALA A 219 -5.67 5.38 -6.49
CA ALA A 219 -4.78 6.54 -6.59
C ALA A 219 -5.13 7.58 -5.53
N ALA A 220 -6.42 7.90 -5.39
CA ALA A 220 -6.89 8.92 -4.45
C ALA A 220 -6.58 8.56 -2.99
N SER A 221 -6.76 7.30 -2.60
CA SER A 221 -6.43 6.81 -1.26
C SER A 221 -4.91 6.78 -1.04
N PHE A 222 -4.12 6.38 -2.04
CA PHE A 222 -2.66 6.31 -1.91
C PHE A 222 -2.05 7.72 -1.81
N ALA A 223 -2.46 8.63 -2.69
CA ALA A 223 -2.01 10.02 -2.66
C ALA A 223 -2.56 10.78 -1.45
N GLY A 224 -3.84 10.58 -1.12
CA GLY A 224 -4.51 11.25 0.00
C GLY A 224 -3.92 10.87 1.35
N SER A 225 -3.76 9.57 1.63
CA SER A 225 -3.09 9.11 2.85
C SER A 225 -1.62 9.52 2.91
N GLY A 226 -0.91 9.50 1.77
CA GLY A 226 0.46 10.01 1.66
C GLY A 226 0.56 11.48 2.03
N LEU A 227 -0.26 12.34 1.41
CA LEU A 227 -0.29 13.79 1.69
C LEU A 227 -0.64 14.08 3.15
N ALA A 228 -1.65 13.40 3.69
CA ALA A 228 -2.08 13.59 5.07
C ALA A 228 -0.99 13.18 6.07
N LEU A 229 -0.40 11.99 5.90
CA LEU A 229 0.65 11.50 6.79
C LEU A 229 1.97 12.26 6.61
N GLY A 230 2.30 12.70 5.38
CA GLY A 230 3.51 13.47 5.10
C GLY A 230 3.46 14.86 5.72
N ALA A 231 2.33 15.57 5.57
CA ALA A 231 2.15 16.87 6.21
C ALA A 231 2.17 16.76 7.75
N LEU A 232 1.51 15.74 8.29
CA LEU A 232 1.52 15.43 9.72
C LEU A 232 2.93 15.09 10.23
N LEU A 233 3.71 14.32 9.48
CA LEU A 233 5.09 13.98 9.83
C LEU A 233 5.95 15.23 9.98
N ILE A 234 5.86 16.17 9.02
CA ILE A 234 6.57 17.45 9.10
C ILE A 234 6.13 18.21 10.35
N ALA A 235 4.82 18.31 10.60
CA ALA A 235 4.29 19.08 11.72
C ALA A 235 4.73 18.51 13.08
N LEU A 236 4.74 17.18 13.23
CA LEU A 236 5.20 16.52 14.44
C LEU A 236 6.71 16.71 14.66
N CYS A 237 7.52 16.65 13.60
CA CYS A 237 8.95 16.92 13.71
C CYS A 237 9.22 18.40 14.04
N ALA A 238 8.50 19.31 13.39
CA ALA A 238 8.57 20.75 13.66
C ALA A 238 8.18 21.09 15.10
N ALA A 239 7.18 20.39 15.65
CA ALA A 239 6.80 20.52 17.06
C ALA A 239 7.87 19.95 18.00
N ALA A 240 8.47 18.80 17.65
CA ALA A 240 9.43 18.10 18.50
C ALA A 240 10.81 18.77 18.58
N PHE A 241 11.31 19.33 17.46
CA PHE A 241 12.65 19.90 17.36
C PHE A 241 12.69 21.43 17.41
N GLY A 242 11.54 22.08 17.55
CA GLY A 242 11.43 23.54 17.49
C GLY A 242 11.50 24.03 16.03
N GLY A 243 10.39 24.57 15.54
CA GLY A 243 10.26 24.96 14.12
C GLY A 243 8.82 25.03 13.64
N LEU A 244 7.84 24.67 14.47
CA LEU A 244 6.42 24.82 14.17
C LEU A 244 5.97 26.28 14.33
N ALA A 245 6.26 27.11 13.33
CA ALA A 245 5.67 28.43 13.20
C ALA A 245 4.14 28.31 12.92
N PRO A 246 3.31 29.28 13.36
CA PRO A 246 1.87 29.25 13.13
C PRO A 246 1.49 29.07 11.66
N GLU A 247 2.17 29.77 10.74
CA GLU A 247 1.91 29.72 9.31
C GLU A 247 2.23 28.34 8.72
N LEU A 248 3.31 27.71 9.21
CA LEU A 248 3.65 26.33 8.83
C LEU A 248 2.59 25.36 9.37
N GLY A 249 2.14 25.57 10.60
CA GLY A 249 1.05 24.80 11.20
C GLY A 249 -0.23 24.88 10.38
N HIS A 250 -0.68 26.08 10.02
CA HIS A 250 -1.89 26.26 9.21
C HIS A 250 -1.77 25.58 7.84
N LEU A 251 -0.60 25.72 7.18
CA LEU A 251 -0.33 25.08 5.89
C LEU A 251 -0.38 23.55 5.99
N LEU A 252 0.32 22.96 6.96
CA LEU A 252 0.39 21.51 7.12
C LEU A 252 -0.96 20.92 7.55
N ALA A 253 -1.73 21.63 8.38
CA ALA A 253 -3.10 21.26 8.70
C ALA A 253 -3.99 21.29 7.44
N GLY A 254 -3.85 22.31 6.59
CA GLY A 254 -4.57 22.40 5.32
C GLY A 254 -4.20 21.27 4.35
N MET A 255 -2.92 20.93 4.22
CA MET A 255 -2.47 19.78 3.42
C MET A 255 -3.00 18.45 3.98
N THR A 256 -3.07 18.32 5.31
CA THR A 256 -3.68 17.15 5.96
C THR A 256 -5.16 17.04 5.63
N ALA A 257 -5.91 18.13 5.74
CA ALA A 257 -7.32 18.18 5.37
C ALA A 257 -7.54 17.84 3.88
N ALA A 258 -6.71 18.37 2.98
CA ALA A 258 -6.76 18.09 1.54
C ALA A 258 -6.52 16.60 1.24
N GLY A 259 -5.54 15.97 1.90
CA GLY A 259 -5.28 14.54 1.77
C GLY A 259 -6.46 13.67 2.21
N ILE A 260 -7.07 14.00 3.35
CA ILE A 260 -8.26 13.29 3.85
C ILE A 260 -9.45 13.50 2.92
N ALA A 261 -9.65 14.72 2.40
CA ALA A 261 -10.72 15.03 1.45
C ALA A 261 -10.58 14.24 0.14
N LEU A 262 -9.36 14.12 -0.39
CA LEU A 262 -9.07 13.33 -1.59
C LEU A 262 -9.41 11.84 -1.37
N GLU A 263 -9.00 11.29 -0.23
CA GLU A 263 -9.31 9.91 0.14
C GLU A 263 -10.82 9.69 0.31
N ALA A 264 -11.51 10.62 0.98
CA ALA A 264 -12.97 10.57 1.15
C ALA A 264 -13.71 10.64 -0.20
N ALA A 265 -13.27 11.50 -1.12
CA ALA A 265 -13.84 11.60 -2.47
C ALA A 265 -13.66 10.30 -3.26
N GLY A 266 -12.46 9.71 -3.20
CA GLY A 266 -12.19 8.41 -3.80
C GLY A 266 -13.09 7.31 -3.24
N LEU A 267 -13.28 7.28 -1.92
CA LEU A 267 -14.09 6.27 -1.26
C LEU A 267 -15.58 6.42 -1.57
N ALA A 268 -16.07 7.66 -1.66
CA ALA A 268 -17.43 7.96 -2.07
C ALA A 268 -17.71 7.50 -3.51
N ALA A 269 -16.75 7.69 -4.43
CA ALA A 269 -16.89 7.19 -5.79
C ALA A 269 -16.82 5.66 -5.87
N LEU A 270 -15.89 5.03 -5.13
CA LEU A 270 -15.82 3.57 -5.02
C LEU A 270 -17.17 2.99 -4.55
N ALA A 271 -17.77 3.61 -3.53
CA ALA A 271 -19.06 3.20 -2.99
C ALA A 271 -20.19 3.30 -4.04
N ARG A 272 -20.18 4.35 -4.86
CA ARG A 272 -21.18 4.53 -5.93
C ARG A 272 -21.01 3.51 -7.04
N ASP A 273 -19.77 3.29 -7.47
CA ASP A 273 -19.48 2.51 -8.68
C ASP A 273 -19.52 1.01 -8.42
N ILE A 274 -19.04 0.57 -7.25
CA ILE A 274 -18.90 -0.87 -6.95
C ILE A 274 -20.13 -1.46 -6.27
N ALA A 275 -20.91 -0.69 -5.50
CA ALA A 275 -22.06 -1.23 -4.77
C ALA A 275 -23.14 -1.85 -5.68
N LYS A 276 -23.20 -1.44 -6.95
CA LYS A 276 -24.15 -1.95 -7.94
C LYS A 276 -23.46 -2.70 -9.10
N ALA A 277 -22.15 -2.92 -9.03
CA ALA A 277 -21.40 -3.56 -10.10
C ALA A 277 -21.74 -5.06 -10.17
N ARG A 278 -21.91 -5.59 -11.38
CA ARG A 278 -21.99 -7.05 -11.62
C ARG A 278 -20.60 -7.65 -11.83
N ASN A 279 -19.74 -7.51 -10.83
CA ASN A 279 -18.38 -8.04 -10.83
C ASN A 279 -17.93 -8.38 -9.40
N GLU A 280 -16.74 -8.96 -9.26
CA GLU A 280 -16.16 -9.32 -7.95
C GLU A 280 -16.01 -8.13 -6.97
N GLY A 281 -16.01 -6.89 -7.48
CA GLY A 281 -16.00 -5.70 -6.65
C GLY A 281 -17.22 -5.61 -5.74
N ALA A 282 -18.43 -5.99 -6.19
CA ALA A 282 -19.63 -5.95 -5.35
C ALA A 282 -19.51 -6.92 -4.16
N ALA A 283 -18.85 -8.05 -4.34
CA ALA A 283 -18.52 -8.97 -3.25
C ALA A 283 -17.47 -8.37 -2.28
N SER A 284 -16.45 -7.67 -2.78
CA SER A 284 -15.54 -6.87 -1.95
C SER A 284 -16.28 -5.79 -1.14
N TRP A 285 -17.24 -5.09 -1.76
CA TRP A 285 -18.08 -4.10 -1.10
C TRP A 285 -18.96 -4.73 -0.02
N HIS A 286 -19.48 -5.93 -0.27
CA HIS A 286 -20.22 -6.70 0.72
C HIS A 286 -19.34 -7.05 1.92
N ILE A 287 -18.14 -7.59 1.72
CA ILE A 287 -17.17 -7.90 2.79
C ILE A 287 -16.84 -6.65 3.62
N LEU A 288 -16.61 -5.52 2.96
CA LEU A 288 -16.32 -4.25 3.61
C LEU A 288 -17.47 -3.80 4.54
N ASN A 289 -18.72 -4.03 4.12
CA ASN A 289 -19.92 -3.61 4.87
C ASN A 289 -20.42 -4.64 5.89
N THR A 290 -20.01 -5.91 5.80
CA THR A 290 -20.41 -6.98 6.74
C THR A 290 -19.26 -7.36 7.64
N LEU A 291 -18.33 -8.18 7.15
CA LEU A 291 -17.20 -8.73 7.91
C LEU A 291 -16.36 -7.64 8.59
N TYR A 292 -16.17 -6.50 7.93
CA TYR A 292 -15.45 -5.36 8.50
C TYR A 292 -16.32 -4.13 8.74
N GLY A 293 -17.65 -4.28 8.74
CA GLY A 293 -18.58 -3.15 8.73
C GLY A 293 -18.39 -2.15 9.87
N ARG A 294 -18.10 -2.61 11.10
CA ARG A 294 -17.85 -1.70 12.24
C ARG A 294 -16.47 -1.06 12.17
N THR A 295 -15.47 -1.80 11.69
CA THR A 295 -14.11 -1.29 11.48
C THR A 295 -14.05 -0.26 10.36
N PHE A 296 -14.82 -0.48 9.29
CA PHE A 296 -15.00 0.49 8.22
C PHE A 296 -15.70 1.75 8.74
N LEU A 297 -16.76 1.61 9.55
CA LEU A 297 -17.41 2.75 10.18
C LEU A 297 -16.47 3.54 11.12
N LEU A 298 -15.66 2.84 11.93
CA LEU A 298 -14.65 3.47 12.78
C LEU A 298 -13.68 4.31 11.95
N ARG A 299 -13.16 3.78 10.83
CA ARG A 299 -12.32 4.53 9.91
C ARG A 299 -13.01 5.81 9.43
N LEU A 300 -14.27 5.72 9.00
CA LEU A 300 -15.01 6.89 8.52
C LEU A 300 -15.18 7.96 9.61
N VAL A 301 -15.51 7.55 10.83
CA VAL A 301 -15.64 8.46 11.98
C VAL A 301 -14.31 9.14 12.29
N LEU A 302 -13.20 8.39 12.33
CA LEU A 302 -11.87 8.92 12.57
C LEU A 302 -11.44 9.89 11.46
N MET A 303 -11.70 9.55 10.19
CA MET A 303 -11.42 10.45 9.06
C MET A 303 -12.23 11.74 9.14
N ALA A 304 -13.52 11.66 9.46
CA ALA A 304 -14.37 12.84 9.58
C ALA A 304 -13.92 13.75 10.74
N ALA A 305 -13.62 13.18 11.91
CA ALA A 305 -13.10 13.92 13.05
C ALA A 305 -11.74 14.57 12.74
N ALA A 306 -10.82 13.82 12.10
CA ALA A 306 -9.53 14.34 11.67
C ALA A 306 -9.68 15.47 10.65
N PHE A 307 -10.58 15.33 9.68
CA PHE A 307 -10.85 16.36 8.67
C PHE A 307 -11.35 17.65 9.31
N ILE A 308 -12.34 17.57 10.19
CA ILE A 308 -12.88 18.74 10.89
C ILE A 308 -11.77 19.42 11.71
N LEU A 309 -11.02 18.66 12.50
CA LEU A 309 -9.92 19.20 13.30
C LEU A 309 -8.85 19.87 12.42
N ALA A 310 -8.44 19.22 11.33
CA ALA A 310 -7.45 19.75 10.40
C ALA A 310 -7.93 21.04 9.73
N VAL A 311 -9.21 21.15 9.35
CA VAL A 311 -9.80 22.37 8.78
C VAL A 311 -9.82 23.50 9.81
N VAL A 312 -10.26 23.23 11.04
CA VAL A 312 -10.28 24.24 12.13
C VAL A 312 -8.87 24.73 12.43
N MET A 313 -7.88 23.84 12.46
CA MET A 313 -6.46 24.21 12.60
C MET A 313 -5.94 25.01 11.40
N ALA A 314 -6.30 24.64 10.17
CA ALA A 314 -5.90 25.37 8.96
C ALA A 314 -6.46 26.80 8.91
N MET A 315 -7.64 27.03 9.52
CA MET A 315 -8.25 28.35 9.66
C MET A 315 -7.68 29.17 10.82
N GLY A 316 -6.73 28.63 11.60
CA GLY A 316 -6.18 29.28 12.80
C GLY A 316 -7.17 29.37 13.97
N LEU A 317 -8.28 28.61 13.92
CA LEU A 317 -9.31 28.60 14.96
C LEU A 317 -9.01 27.60 16.10
N ALA A 318 -8.06 26.69 15.87
CA ALA A 318 -7.52 25.82 16.90
C ALA A 318 -5.99 25.75 16.76
N GLY A 319 -5.30 25.83 17.89
CA GLY A 319 -3.84 25.77 17.94
C GLY A 319 -3.35 25.37 19.33
N GLY A 320 -2.08 25.02 19.43
CA GLY A 320 -1.45 24.58 20.67
C GLY A 320 -0.55 23.37 20.47
N ALA A 321 0.27 23.08 21.47
CA ALA A 321 1.27 22.01 21.41
C ALA A 321 0.66 20.61 21.18
N LEU A 322 -0.60 20.40 21.58
CA LEU A 322 -1.28 19.11 21.49
C LEU A 322 -2.13 18.92 20.22
N SER A 323 -2.30 19.96 19.39
CA SER A 323 -3.21 19.90 18.23
C SER A 323 -2.76 18.87 17.18
N PHE A 324 -1.47 18.87 16.81
CA PHE A 324 -0.92 17.88 15.87
C PHE A 324 -0.80 16.46 16.46
N PRO A 325 -0.37 16.26 17.72
CA PRO A 325 -0.47 14.95 18.38
C PRO A 325 -1.90 14.39 18.39
N LEU A 326 -2.90 15.21 18.69
CA LEU A 326 -4.31 14.79 18.65
C LEU A 326 -4.73 14.41 17.23
N LEU A 327 -4.37 15.24 16.24
CA LEU A 327 -4.63 14.94 14.84
C LEU A 327 -3.97 13.62 14.41
N ALA A 328 -2.76 13.32 14.90
CA ALA A 328 -2.07 12.07 14.64
C ALA A 328 -2.80 10.84 15.20
N VAL A 329 -3.35 10.95 16.42
CA VAL A 329 -4.16 9.88 17.03
C VAL A 329 -5.41 9.57 16.21
N LEU A 330 -5.93 10.52 15.43
CA LEU A 330 -7.08 10.30 14.55
C LEU A 330 -6.65 9.77 13.17
N VAL A 331 -5.64 10.40 12.56
CA VAL A 331 -5.21 10.10 11.17
C VAL A 331 -4.48 8.76 11.09
N LEU A 332 -3.59 8.42 12.04
CA LEU A 332 -2.79 7.20 11.96
C LEU A 332 -3.65 5.93 11.98
N PRO A 333 -4.59 5.73 12.93
CA PRO A 333 -5.45 4.54 12.91
C PRO A 333 -6.37 4.52 11.70
N ALA A 334 -6.89 5.68 11.25
CA ALA A 334 -7.70 5.76 10.04
C ALA A 334 -6.93 5.28 8.80
N ALA A 335 -5.68 5.72 8.62
CA ALA A 335 -4.83 5.32 7.50
C ALA A 335 -4.44 3.84 7.57
N VAL A 336 -4.07 3.33 8.75
CA VAL A 336 -3.75 1.91 8.97
C VAL A 336 -4.95 1.03 8.66
N ILE A 337 -6.12 1.33 9.24
CA ILE A 337 -7.35 0.59 8.96
C ILE A 337 -7.70 0.68 7.47
N GLY A 338 -7.59 1.86 6.86
CA GLY A 338 -7.89 2.05 5.44
C GLY A 338 -7.04 1.20 4.53
N ARG A 339 -5.72 1.20 4.75
CA ARG A 339 -4.79 0.39 3.95
C ARG A 339 -4.92 -1.11 4.25
N ALA A 340 -5.22 -1.47 5.49
CA ALA A 340 -5.51 -2.86 5.84
C ALA A 340 -6.76 -3.39 5.12
N LEU A 341 -7.85 -2.62 5.12
CA LEU A 341 -9.09 -2.97 4.41
C LEU A 341 -8.89 -3.04 2.91
N PHE A 342 -8.03 -2.18 2.35
CA PHE A 342 -7.65 -2.23 0.93
C PHE A 342 -7.09 -3.59 0.53
N PHE A 343 -6.22 -4.20 1.36
CA PHE A 343 -5.68 -5.53 1.10
C PHE A 343 -6.67 -6.66 1.47
N ALA A 344 -7.37 -6.55 2.60
CA ALA A 344 -8.21 -7.62 3.11
C ALA A 344 -9.53 -7.83 2.34
N CYS A 345 -10.10 -6.77 1.74
CA CYS A 345 -11.41 -6.87 1.10
C CYS A 345 -11.37 -7.36 -0.35
N VAL A 346 -10.18 -7.53 -0.95
CA VAL A 346 -10.06 -7.93 -2.34
C VAL A 346 -10.48 -9.40 -2.54
N ILE A 347 -11.34 -9.68 -3.51
CA ILE A 347 -11.68 -11.07 -3.87
C ILE A 347 -10.49 -11.70 -4.62
N PRO A 348 -10.03 -12.92 -4.23
CA PRO A 348 -9.00 -13.65 -4.95
C PRO A 348 -9.57 -14.40 -6.18
N THR A 349 -8.74 -14.50 -7.23
CA THR A 349 -9.02 -15.20 -8.49
C THR A 349 -8.55 -16.61 -8.27
N THR A 350 -9.32 -17.37 -7.49
CA THR A 350 -9.10 -18.79 -7.34
C THR A 350 -10.18 -19.52 -8.14
N MET A 351 -9.80 -20.66 -8.72
CA MET A 351 -10.74 -21.50 -9.45
C MET A 351 -11.88 -21.96 -8.53
N PRO A 352 -13.13 -22.03 -9.03
CA PRO A 352 -14.19 -22.81 -8.38
C PRO A 352 -13.71 -24.27 -8.27
N GLY A 353 -13.35 -24.72 -7.07
CA GLY A 353 -12.80 -26.07 -6.82
C GLY A 353 -11.49 -26.11 -6.00
N ALA A 354 -10.84 -24.96 -5.75
CA ALA A 354 -9.68 -24.86 -4.86
C ALA A 354 -10.07 -24.96 -3.35
N TYR A 355 -10.78 -26.03 -2.97
CA TYR A 355 -11.41 -26.17 -1.66
C TYR A 355 -10.41 -26.11 -0.48
N PHE A 356 -9.26 -26.78 -0.63
CA PHE A 356 -8.20 -26.82 0.39
C PHE A 356 -7.06 -25.84 0.12
N TRP A 357 -6.98 -25.30 -1.10
CA TRP A 357 -5.84 -24.48 -1.53
C TRP A 357 -6.20 -23.00 -1.52
N ARG A 358 -5.64 -22.23 -0.58
CA ARG A 358 -5.88 -20.80 -0.37
C ARG A 358 -7.35 -20.43 -0.04
N ASN A 359 -8.10 -21.34 0.59
CA ASN A 359 -9.41 -21.02 1.16
C ASN A 359 -9.22 -20.33 2.53
N PRO A 360 -9.52 -19.02 2.67
CA PRO A 360 -9.25 -18.31 3.91
C PRO A 360 -10.08 -18.82 5.09
N GLY A 361 -11.32 -19.26 4.84
CA GLY A 361 -12.18 -19.82 5.88
C GLY A 361 -11.62 -21.12 6.45
N PHE A 362 -11.04 -21.98 5.61
CA PHE A 362 -10.37 -23.20 6.07
C PHE A 362 -9.10 -22.87 6.87
N VAL A 363 -8.27 -21.95 6.37
CA VAL A 363 -7.02 -21.54 7.05
C VAL A 363 -7.33 -20.95 8.43
N GLU A 364 -8.36 -20.12 8.54
CA GLU A 364 -8.79 -19.52 9.80
C GLU A 364 -9.36 -20.55 10.75
N HIS A 365 -10.29 -21.39 10.28
CA HIS A 365 -10.83 -22.45 11.12
C HIS A 365 -9.72 -23.36 11.65
N ALA A 366 -8.76 -23.75 10.80
CA ALA A 366 -7.61 -24.55 11.20
C ALA A 366 -6.67 -23.85 12.19
N ARG A 367 -6.58 -22.51 12.16
CA ARG A 367 -5.86 -21.73 13.18
C ARG A 367 -6.63 -21.73 14.50
N GLU A 368 -7.94 -21.49 14.45
CA GLU A 368 -8.83 -21.43 15.62
C GLU A 368 -8.85 -22.75 16.39
N ILE A 369 -8.95 -23.89 15.70
CA ILE A 369 -8.98 -25.22 16.32
C ILE A 369 -7.59 -25.79 16.59
N GLY A 370 -6.53 -25.03 16.32
CA GLY A 370 -5.14 -25.40 16.63
C GLY A 370 -4.49 -26.39 15.66
N LEU A 371 -5.17 -26.82 14.58
CA LEU A 371 -4.60 -27.67 13.53
C LEU A 371 -3.32 -27.07 12.94
N ALA A 372 -3.25 -25.75 12.79
CA ALA A 372 -2.06 -25.06 12.30
C ALA A 372 -0.79 -25.29 13.15
N ARG A 373 -0.91 -25.88 14.36
CA ARG A 373 0.25 -26.24 15.22
C ARG A 373 0.92 -27.54 14.77
N MET A 374 0.29 -28.29 13.88
CA MET A 374 0.78 -29.57 13.38
C MET A 374 1.46 -29.36 12.02
N PRO A 375 2.81 -29.41 11.91
CA PRO A 375 3.51 -29.09 10.66
C PRO A 375 3.03 -29.93 9.46
N GLN A 376 2.61 -31.17 9.73
CA GLN A 376 2.07 -32.13 8.77
C GLN A 376 0.75 -31.72 8.08
N VAL A 377 -0.02 -30.76 8.63
CA VAL A 377 -1.23 -30.27 7.94
C VAL A 377 -0.93 -29.20 6.89
N GLY A 378 0.32 -28.72 6.80
CA GLY A 378 0.72 -27.72 5.81
C GLY A 378 0.10 -26.32 6.02
N ILE A 379 -0.57 -26.10 7.15
CA ILE A 379 -1.21 -24.82 7.52
C ILE A 379 -0.24 -24.09 8.44
N ALA A 380 0.62 -23.24 7.85
CA ALA A 380 1.61 -22.51 8.62
C ALA A 380 0.98 -21.36 9.42
N TYR A 381 1.40 -21.20 10.67
CA TYR A 381 1.27 -19.91 11.36
C TYR A 381 2.19 -18.89 10.70
N GLU A 382 1.70 -17.67 10.58
CA GLU A 382 2.46 -16.56 9.99
C GLU A 382 3.60 -16.17 10.94
N GLY A 383 4.85 -16.23 10.45
CA GLY A 383 6.05 -15.91 11.20
C GLY A 383 7.07 -15.17 10.34
N HIS A 384 7.90 -14.34 10.97
CA HIS A 384 9.00 -13.68 10.29
C HIS A 384 10.04 -14.69 9.82
N HIS A 385 10.30 -14.72 8.52
CA HIS A 385 11.35 -15.58 7.98
C HIS A 385 12.73 -15.06 8.40
N ARG A 386 13.56 -15.95 8.95
CA ARG A 386 14.91 -15.58 9.38
C ARG A 386 15.76 -15.17 8.18
N PHE A 387 16.48 -14.06 8.32
CA PHE A 387 17.50 -13.69 7.33
C PHE A 387 18.71 -14.62 7.45
N ARG A 388 18.98 -15.38 6.40
CA ARG A 388 20.05 -16.39 6.33
C ARG A 388 21.26 -15.80 5.61
N LEU A 389 22.19 -15.24 6.39
CA LEU A 389 23.44 -14.65 5.88
C LEU A 389 24.35 -15.70 5.25
N ASP A 390 24.38 -16.90 5.83
CA ASP A 390 25.09 -18.08 5.36
C ASP A 390 24.69 -18.44 3.93
N GLU A 391 23.40 -18.57 3.64
CA GLU A 391 22.93 -18.89 2.28
C GLU A 391 23.20 -17.77 1.27
N LEU A 392 23.09 -16.51 1.70
CA LEU A 392 23.42 -15.37 0.84
C LEU A 392 24.91 -15.38 0.48
N MET A 393 25.77 -15.56 1.47
CA MET A 393 27.22 -15.62 1.26
C MET A 393 27.62 -16.84 0.42
N ALA A 394 27.01 -18.00 0.65
CA ALA A 394 27.19 -19.18 -0.20
C ALA A 394 26.81 -18.87 -1.65
N THR A 395 25.63 -18.27 -1.87
CA THR A 395 25.20 -17.86 -3.21
C THR A 395 26.20 -16.92 -3.87
N ILE A 396 26.70 -15.90 -3.16
CA ILE A 396 27.68 -14.93 -3.71
C ILE A 396 29.01 -15.60 -4.08
N ARG A 397 29.46 -16.57 -3.28
CA ARG A 397 30.71 -17.31 -3.48
C ARG A 397 30.61 -18.32 -4.62
N GLU A 398 29.50 -19.04 -4.70
CA GLU A 398 29.27 -20.11 -5.69
C GLU A 398 28.89 -19.55 -7.06
N THR A 399 28.27 -18.36 -7.13
CA THR A 399 27.91 -17.73 -8.41
C THR A 399 29.15 -17.23 -9.14
N THR A 400 29.41 -17.80 -10.31
CA THR A 400 30.51 -17.42 -11.20
C THR A 400 30.36 -16.00 -11.73
N TRP A 401 31.44 -15.41 -12.28
CA TRP A 401 31.38 -14.08 -12.90
C TRP A 401 30.45 -14.03 -14.13
N GLN A 402 30.38 -15.11 -14.91
CA GLN A 402 29.47 -15.20 -16.05
C GLN A 402 28.01 -15.18 -15.58
N GLU A 403 27.66 -15.97 -14.56
CA GLU A 403 26.30 -15.97 -14.00
C GLU A 403 25.93 -14.64 -13.35
N LYS A 404 26.88 -13.96 -12.69
CA LYS A 404 26.66 -12.59 -12.17
C LYS A 404 26.32 -11.61 -13.29
N TRP A 405 27.05 -11.69 -14.41
CA TRP A 405 26.77 -10.86 -15.58
C TRP A 405 25.43 -11.19 -16.23
N GLU A 406 25.07 -12.47 -16.33
CA GLU A 406 23.75 -12.88 -16.81
C GLU A 406 22.62 -12.39 -15.90
N GLN A 407 22.78 -12.52 -14.58
CA GLN A 407 21.82 -12.01 -13.60
C GLN A 407 21.65 -10.49 -13.71
N PHE A 408 22.75 -9.76 -13.90
CA PHE A 408 22.71 -8.32 -14.16
C PHE A 408 21.99 -8.02 -15.48
N ARG A 409 22.27 -8.76 -16.55
CA ARG A 409 21.59 -8.58 -17.85
C ARG A 409 20.09 -8.82 -17.75
N ARG A 410 19.64 -9.82 -16.98
CA ARG A 410 18.22 -10.13 -16.75
C ARG A 410 17.44 -8.96 -16.14
N ILE A 411 18.09 -8.09 -15.37
CA ILE A 411 17.46 -6.85 -14.86
C ILE A 411 16.84 -6.04 -16.01
N PHE A 412 17.53 -5.95 -17.15
CA PHE A 412 17.12 -5.14 -18.30
C PHE A 412 16.43 -5.95 -19.41
N THR A 413 16.77 -7.24 -19.56
CA THR A 413 16.22 -8.06 -20.65
C THR A 413 14.93 -8.79 -20.27
N GLY A 414 14.71 -9.03 -18.97
CA GLY A 414 13.77 -10.05 -18.51
C GLY A 414 14.41 -11.43 -18.55
#